data_AF-A0A8T5BFX0-F1
#
_entry.id   AF-A0A8T5BFX0-F1
#
_cell.length_a   1.000
_cell.length_b   1.000
_cell.length_c   1.000
_cell.angle_alpha   90.00
_cell.angle_beta   90.00
_cell.angle_gamma   90.00
#
_symmetry.space_group_name_H-M   'P 1'
#
loop_
_entity.id
_entity.type
_entity.pdbx_description
1 polymer ?
#
loop_
_entity_poly.entity_id
_entity_poly.type
_entity_poly.pdbx_seq_one_letter_code
_entity_poly.pdbx_strand_id
1 'polypeptide(L)'
;MKSKKMIIAGMIVSIIFVIVGCVWLSASAETLDKVAEELEAFESPIWNPPLPDYELPGFEGNLIVNIGIGILFTLIIFTVAFGVGKVLQKSVRK
;
A
#
# COMPACT_ATOMS: atom_id res chain seq x y z
N MET A 1 29.30 1.96 0.32
CA MET A 1 28.65 1.93 1.66
C MET A 1 27.50 2.93 1.81
N LYS A 2 27.58 4.17 1.30
CA LYS A 2 26.48 5.17 1.35
C LYS A 2 25.17 4.68 0.72
N SER A 3 25.21 4.00 -0.42
CA SER A 3 24.03 3.50 -1.14
C SER A 3 23.22 2.46 -0.34
N LYS A 4 23.87 1.50 0.32
CA LYS A 4 23.18 0.49 1.13
C LYS A 4 22.45 1.10 2.33
N LYS A 5 23.07 2.08 3.00
CA LYS A 5 22.44 2.80 4.11
C LYS A 5 21.22 3.60 3.67
N MET A 6 21.26 4.23 2.49
CA MET A 6 20.11 4.96 1.94
C MET A 6 18.96 4.02 1.56
N ILE A 7 19.25 2.85 0.99
CA ILE A 7 18.24 1.83 0.66
C ILE A 7 17.52 1.36 1.93
N ILE A 8 18.28 1.05 2.99
CA ILE A 8 17.71 0.64 4.27
C ILE A 8 16.88 1.77 4.90
N ALA A 9 17.39 3.01 4.88
CA ALA A 9 16.66 4.16 5.40
C ALA A 9 15.33 4.37 4.67
N GLY A 10 15.33 4.32 3.33
CA GLY A 10 14.11 4.41 2.53
C GLY A 10 13.11 3.31 2.87
N MET A 11 13.58 2.06 3.02
CA MET A 11 12.73 0.93 3.39
C MET A 11 12.10 1.12 4.78
N ILE A 12 12.87 1.57 5.78
CA ILE A 12 12.36 1.85 7.13
C ILE A 12 11.30 2.96 7.07
N VAL A 13 11.58 4.05 6.35
CA VAL A 13 10.62 5.16 6.18
C VAL A 13 9.32 4.66 5.54
N SER A 14 9.41 3.86 4.47
CA SER A 14 8.21 3.29 3.83
C SER A 14 7.39 2.42 4.77
N ILE A 15 8.03 1.58 5.61
CA ILE A 15 7.31 0.76 6.60
C ILE A 15 6.61 1.64 7.63
N ILE A 16 7.26 2.70 8.10
CA ILE A 16 6.63 3.68 9.01
C ILE A 16 5.40 4.31 8.36
N PHE A 17 5.49 4.70 7.08
CA PHE A 17 4.36 5.25 6.34
C PHE A 17 3.20 4.27 6.19
N VAL A 18 3.47 2.97 5.98
CA VAL A 18 2.41 1.95 5.96
C VAL A 18 1.70 1.89 7.30
N ILE A 19 2.46 1.82 8.40
CA ILE A 19 1.86 1.73 9.75
C ILE A 19 1.02 2.98 10.05
N VAL A 20 1.56 4.17 9.79
CA VAL A 20 0.83 5.44 9.98
C VAL A 20 -0.39 5.50 9.07
N GLY A 21 -0.26 5.04 7.82
CA GLY A 21 -1.35 4.94 6.87
C GLY A 21 -2.50 4.08 7.37
N CYS A 22 -2.20 2.87 7.85
CA CYS A 22 -3.22 1.93 8.34
C CYS A 22 -3.81 2.30 9.70
N VAL A 23 -3.08 2.99 10.58
CA VAL A 23 -3.55 3.35 11.93
C VAL A 23 -4.31 4.67 11.95
N TRP A 24 -3.87 5.63 11.15
CA TRP A 24 -4.39 6.99 11.19
C TRP A 24 -5.10 7.37 9.90
N LEU A 25 -4.42 7.24 8.76
CA LEU A 25 -4.94 7.78 7.50
C LEU A 25 -6.15 7.00 7.00
N SER A 26 -6.20 5.68 7.21
CA SER A 26 -7.37 4.84 6.89
C SER A 26 -8.62 5.20 7.70
N ALA A 27 -8.45 5.82 8.87
CA ALA A 27 -9.55 6.22 9.74
C ALA A 27 -10.15 7.58 9.34
N SER A 28 -9.57 8.28 8.36
CA SER A 28 -10.19 9.49 7.85
C SER A 28 -11.46 9.11 7.11
N ALA A 29 -12.62 9.41 7.71
CA ALA A 29 -13.91 9.19 7.07
C ALA A 29 -13.91 9.84 5.68
N GLU A 30 -14.11 9.02 4.65
CA GLU A 30 -14.27 9.52 3.29
C GLU A 30 -15.55 10.36 3.28
N THR A 31 -15.38 11.67 3.06
CA THR A 31 -16.51 12.61 3.16
C THR A 31 -17.59 12.31 2.14
N LEU A 32 -17.23 11.69 1.01
CA LEU A 32 -18.18 11.26 -0.01
C LEU A 32 -18.96 10.03 0.42
N ASP A 33 -18.35 9.07 1.10
CA ASP A 33 -19.07 7.89 1.62
C ASP A 33 -20.12 8.29 2.65
N LYS A 34 -19.80 9.27 3.51
CA LYS A 34 -20.78 9.81 4.46
C LYS A 34 -21.95 10.49 3.78
N VAL A 35 -21.70 11.28 2.74
CA VAL A 35 -22.78 11.90 1.96
C VAL A 35 -23.59 10.83 1.20
N ALA A 36 -22.95 9.79 0.69
CA ALA A 36 -23.65 8.69 0.02
C ALA A 36 -24.54 7.90 1.00
N GLU A 37 -24.04 7.57 2.19
CA GLU A 37 -24.81 6.96 3.27
C GLU A 37 -26.04 7.82 3.64
N GLU A 38 -25.88 9.14 3.77
CA GLU A 38 -26.98 10.07 4.05
C GLU A 38 -28.04 10.12 2.94
N LEU A 39 -27.64 9.85 1.69
CA LEU A 39 -28.51 9.80 0.52
C LEU A 39 -29.06 8.39 0.23
N GLU A 40 -28.81 7.41 1.11
CA GLU A 40 -29.15 5.99 0.90
C GLU A 40 -28.54 5.41 -0.40
N ALA A 41 -27.42 5.98 -0.85
CA ALA A 41 -26.67 5.50 -1.99
C ALA A 41 -25.60 4.52 -1.52
N PHE A 42 -25.62 3.31 -2.09
CA PHE A 42 -24.67 2.24 -1.77
C PHE A 42 -23.79 1.92 -2.97
N GLU A 43 -22.57 1.50 -2.71
CA GLU A 43 -21.69 1.01 -3.76
C GLU A 43 -22.25 -0.28 -4.38
N SER A 44 -22.27 -0.34 -5.71
CA SER A 44 -22.68 -1.51 -6.48
C SER A 44 -21.53 -1.88 -7.42
N PRO A 45 -20.57 -2.69 -6.96
CA PRO A 45 -19.40 -3.04 -7.76
C PRO A 45 -19.81 -3.84 -9.01
N ILE A 46 -19.32 -3.41 -10.18
CA ILE A 46 -19.57 -4.08 -11.47
C ILE A 46 -18.78 -5.39 -11.58
N TRP A 47 -17.71 -5.51 -10.81
CA TRP A 47 -16.86 -6.69 -10.71
C TRP A 47 -16.31 -6.80 -9.29
N ASN A 48 -16.01 -8.02 -8.83
CA ASN A 48 -15.42 -8.23 -7.51
C ASN A 48 -13.90 -8.16 -7.60
N PRO A 49 -13.27 -7.10 -7.07
CA PRO A 49 -11.82 -7.02 -7.05
C PRO A 49 -11.23 -8.08 -6.11
N PRO A 50 -9.97 -8.50 -6.32
CA PRO A 50 -9.31 -9.46 -5.44
C PRO A 50 -9.11 -8.93 -4.01
N LEU A 51 -9.01 -7.62 -3.86
CA LEU A 51 -8.85 -6.89 -2.60
C LEU A 51 -9.83 -5.70 -2.60
N PRO A 52 -11.11 -5.91 -2.25
CA PRO A 52 -12.07 -4.81 -2.04
C PRO A 52 -11.55 -3.88 -0.94
N ASP A 53 -11.68 -2.57 -1.14
CA ASP A 53 -11.24 -1.53 -0.19
C ASP A 53 -9.79 -1.67 0.30
N TYR A 54 -8.94 -2.32 -0.51
CA TYR A 54 -7.55 -2.65 -0.18
C TYR A 54 -7.40 -3.60 1.02
N GLU A 55 -8.47 -4.29 1.41
CA GLU A 55 -8.50 -5.26 2.49
C GLU A 55 -8.49 -6.71 1.95
N LEU A 56 -8.07 -7.64 2.81
CA LEU A 56 -8.10 -9.06 2.47
C LEU A 56 -9.49 -9.64 2.78
N PRO A 57 -10.17 -10.25 1.79
CA PRO A 57 -11.45 -10.89 2.02
C PRO A 57 -11.39 -11.90 3.17
N GLY A 58 -12.35 -11.82 4.10
CA GLY A 58 -12.42 -12.61 5.32
C GLY A 58 -11.63 -12.04 6.52
N PHE A 59 -10.96 -10.90 6.35
CA PHE A 59 -10.23 -10.19 7.41
C PHE A 59 -10.52 -8.68 7.39
N GLU A 60 -11.71 -8.30 6.94
CA GLU A 60 -12.14 -6.92 6.79
C GLU A 60 -12.06 -6.15 8.13
N GLY A 61 -11.54 -4.93 8.09
CA GLY A 61 -11.31 -4.09 9.27
C GLY A 61 -10.19 -4.58 10.22
N ASN A 62 -9.51 -5.69 9.92
CA ASN A 62 -8.43 -6.19 10.77
C ASN A 62 -7.14 -5.40 10.54
N LEU A 63 -6.87 -4.46 11.46
CA LEU A 63 -5.71 -3.59 11.43
C LEU A 63 -4.36 -4.32 11.25
N ILE A 64 -4.16 -5.45 11.93
CA ILE A 64 -2.89 -6.20 11.87
C ILE A 64 -2.70 -6.81 10.49
N VAL A 65 -3.78 -7.36 9.92
CA VAL A 65 -3.78 -7.96 8.59
C VAL A 65 -3.54 -6.88 7.53
N ASN A 66 -4.22 -5.73 7.62
CA ASN A 66 -4.05 -4.61 6.71
C ASN A 66 -2.62 -4.05 6.72
N ILE A 67 -2.01 -3.90 7.90
CA ILE A 67 -0.59 -3.53 8.01
C ILE A 67 0.30 -4.59 7.34
N GLY A 68 0.02 -5.87 7.57
CA GLY A 68 0.76 -6.98 6.97
C GLY A 68 0.73 -6.95 5.44
N ILE A 69 -0.45 -6.73 4.86
CA ILE A 69 -0.66 -6.59 3.41
C ILE A 69 0.10 -5.38 2.88
N GLY A 70 -0.03 -4.22 3.53
CA GLY A 70 0.67 -2.99 3.15
C GLY A 70 2.19 -3.17 3.13
N ILE A 71 2.75 -3.85 4.14
CA ILE A 71 4.18 -4.18 4.19
C ILE A 71 4.56 -5.13 3.06
N LEU A 72 3.76 -6.18 2.81
CA LEU A 72 4.01 -7.15 1.74
C LEU A 72 4.08 -6.45 0.37
N PHE A 73 3.07 -5.66 0.02
CA PHE A 73 3.05 -4.94 -1.26
C PHE A 73 4.18 -3.90 -1.35
N THR A 74 4.51 -3.22 -0.26
CA THR A 74 5.68 -2.32 -0.20
C THR A 74 6.97 -3.06 -0.54
N LEU A 75 7.21 -4.25 0.02
CA LEU A 75 8.39 -5.06 -0.27
C LEU A 75 8.42 -5.58 -1.71
N ILE A 76 7.26 -5.96 -2.26
CA ILE A 76 7.13 -6.37 -3.67
C ILE A 76 7.54 -5.22 -4.58
N ILE A 77 6.95 -4.03 -4.39
CA ILE A 77 7.26 -2.84 -5.19
C ILE A 77 8.74 -2.46 -5.05
N PHE A 78 9.29 -2.51 -3.84
CA PHE A 78 10.70 -2.21 -3.61
C PHE A 78 11.62 -3.17 -4.38
N THR A 79 11.28 -4.47 -4.37
CA THR A 79 12.03 -5.51 -5.09
C THR A 79 11.97 -5.29 -6.60
N VAL A 80 10.78 -5.00 -7.15
CA VAL A 80 10.59 -4.70 -8.57
C VAL A 80 11.38 -3.45 -8.97
N ALA A 81 11.22 -2.34 -8.24
CA ALA A 81 11.92 -1.10 -8.53
C ALA A 81 13.45 -1.26 -8.47
N PHE A 82 13.95 -1.99 -7.46
CA PHE A 82 15.37 -2.30 -7.35
C PHE A 82 15.87 -3.17 -8.51
N GLY A 83 15.08 -4.17 -8.91
CA GLY A 83 15.36 -5.02 -10.07
C GLY A 83 15.44 -4.23 -11.37
N VAL A 84 14.45 -3.36 -11.63
CA VAL A 84 14.43 -2.46 -12.79
C VAL A 84 15.66 -1.55 -12.79
N GLY A 85 15.98 -0.93 -11.64
CA GLY A 85 17.17 -0.08 -11.52
C GLY A 85 18.48 -0.81 -11.84
N LYS A 86 18.59 -2.09 -11.45
CA LYS A 86 19.75 -2.94 -11.78
C LYS A 86 19.85 -3.23 -13.27
N VAL A 87 18.73 -3.54 -13.93
CA VAL A 87 18.68 -3.80 -15.38
C VAL A 87 19.08 -2.56 -16.17
N LEU A 88 18.52 -1.40 -15.81
CA LEU A 88 18.82 -0.12 -16.47
C LEU A 88 20.29 0.28 -16.30
N GLN A 89 20.88 0.12 -15.11
CA GLN A 89 22.31 0.39 -14.91
C GLN A 89 23.21 -0.48 -15.79
N LYS A 90 22.83 -1.74 -16.03
CA LYS A 90 23.56 -2.64 -16.91
C LYS A 90 23.45 -2.22 -18.38
N SER A 91 22.33 -1.63 -18.77
CA SER A 91 22.11 -1.11 -20.13
C SER A 91 22.88 0.18 -20.42
N VAL A 92 23.06 1.05 -19.43
CA VAL A 92 23.76 2.35 -19.59
C VAL A 92 25.29 2.21 -19.55
N ARG A 93 25.82 1.14 -18.92
CA ARG A 93 27.26 0.85 -18.86
C ARG A 93 27.80 0.00 -20.02
N LYS A 94 26.93 -0.44 -20.94
CA LYS A 94 27.31 -1.06 -22.20
C LYS A 94 27.41 0.01 -23.27
#